data_AF-A0A3B1A1R8-F1
#
_entry.id   AF-A0A3B1A1R8-F1
#
_cell.length_a   1.000
_cell.length_b   1.000
_cell.length_c   1.000
_cell.angle_alpha   90.00
_cell.angle_beta   90.00
_cell.angle_gamma   90.00
#
_symmetry.space_group_name_H-M   'P 1'
#
loop_
_entity.id
_entity.type
_entity.pdbx_description
1 polymer ?
#
loop_
_entity_poly.entity_id
_entity_poly.type
_entity_poly.pdbx_seq_one_letter_code
_entity_poly.pdbx_strand_id
1 'polypeptide(L)'
;MLLPLNLGPTLWLSLLVISGSLTLFACMPVPSSENEKKDNVINDKNCATAPALFTETVWPSIQESCLDCHHSGGVANNTRLVFTKDSDAQAENYNILRNFSLSNAVMLLNKTIGLPVHGGGTPYVDQSQQEYQNLESLVSVMVKDCGATSKVSFFDGIKFYSEQETLKKAAIVLAGRRPTVSELNAVAAGGEDSLRVTIRNMMQGEKFENFLLETANNHFLSTGITGGRSIFPVASDYPRVGEIKNYTERSTFYQALRQEPLQLLRYIVINERP
;
A
#
# COMPACT_ATOMS: atom_id res chain seq x y z
N MET A 1 -28.91 -34.55 -14.03
CA MET A 1 -28.40 -34.70 -12.66
C MET A 1 -26.92 -35.02 -12.77
N LEU A 2 -26.06 -34.04 -12.46
CA LEU A 2 -24.69 -34.10 -11.95
C LEU A 2 -24.06 -32.70 -12.08
N LEU A 3 -23.48 -32.25 -10.97
CA LEU A 3 -23.10 -30.87 -10.61
C LEU A 3 -21.84 -30.37 -11.32
N PRO A 4 -21.62 -29.03 -11.40
CA PRO A 4 -20.34 -28.46 -11.77
C PRO A 4 -19.39 -28.41 -10.56
N LEU A 5 -18.12 -28.79 -10.79
CA LEU A 5 -17.02 -28.64 -9.85
C LEU A 5 -16.55 -27.18 -9.84
N ASN A 6 -16.68 -26.57 -8.66
CA ASN A 6 -16.14 -25.26 -8.32
C ASN A 6 -14.67 -25.43 -7.90
N LEU A 7 -13.74 -24.83 -8.65
CA LEU A 7 -12.34 -24.72 -8.27
C LEU A 7 -12.02 -23.23 -8.15
N GLY A 8 -11.89 -22.77 -6.90
CA GLY A 8 -11.60 -21.39 -6.53
C GLY A 8 -10.17 -20.96 -6.87
N PRO A 9 -9.90 -19.64 -6.90
CA PRO A 9 -8.67 -19.11 -7.45
C PRO A 9 -7.55 -19.20 -6.42
N THR A 10 -6.57 -20.01 -6.76
CA THR A 10 -5.28 -20.12 -6.13
C THR A 10 -4.28 -19.19 -6.82
N LEU A 11 -3.52 -18.48 -5.97
CA LEU A 11 -2.16 -17.98 -6.14
C LEU A 11 -1.86 -16.58 -6.78
N TRP A 12 -1.25 -15.73 -5.92
CA TRP A 12 -0.14 -14.73 -6.05
C TRP A 12 -0.50 -13.38 -6.74
N LEU A 13 0.12 -12.17 -6.59
CA LEU A 13 1.46 -11.61 -6.23
C LEU A 13 1.34 -10.31 -5.39
N SER A 14 2.48 -9.71 -4.97
CA SER A 14 3.02 -8.51 -5.66
C SER A 14 4.07 -7.72 -4.86
N LEU A 15 5.25 -7.59 -5.46
CA LEU A 15 6.13 -6.42 -5.35
C LEU A 15 5.51 -5.28 -6.18
N LEU A 16 5.35 -4.08 -5.61
CA LEU A 16 5.73 -2.80 -6.23
C LEU A 16 5.56 -1.65 -5.22
N VAL A 17 6.64 -0.91 -4.95
CA VAL A 17 6.63 0.38 -4.24
C VAL A 17 7.13 1.41 -5.24
N ILE A 18 6.35 2.45 -5.51
CA ILE A 18 6.86 3.65 -6.18
C ILE A 18 6.23 4.90 -5.53
N SER A 19 7.10 5.77 -5.04
CA SER A 19 6.81 7.06 -4.44
C SER A 19 7.49 8.19 -5.21
N GLY A 20 6.89 9.38 -5.13
CA GLY A 20 7.49 10.68 -5.47
C GLY A 20 6.84 11.34 -6.69
N SER A 21 6.66 12.65 -6.80
CA SER A 21 6.84 13.83 -5.94
C SER A 21 6.28 14.99 -6.77
N LEU A 22 5.42 15.87 -6.23
CA LEU A 22 5.13 17.16 -6.87
C LEU A 22 4.83 18.21 -5.80
N THR A 23 5.78 19.10 -5.57
CA THR A 23 5.72 20.22 -4.63
C THR A 23 5.43 21.52 -5.38
N LEU A 24 4.46 22.30 -4.92
CA LEU A 24 4.36 23.73 -5.20
C LEU A 24 3.92 24.44 -3.92
N PHE A 25 4.82 25.26 -3.35
CA PHE A 25 4.59 26.09 -2.15
C PHE A 25 4.36 27.55 -2.56
N ALA A 26 3.36 28.20 -1.97
CA ALA A 26 3.27 29.66 -1.88
C ALA A 26 2.83 30.04 -0.46
N CYS A 27 3.57 30.95 0.17
CA CYS A 27 3.50 31.29 1.59
C CYS A 27 2.78 32.63 1.82
N MET A 28 1.92 32.71 2.83
CA MET A 28 1.53 33.96 3.49
C MET A 28 1.51 33.73 5.01
N PRO A 29 2.07 34.65 5.83
CA PRO A 29 2.18 34.47 7.27
C PRO A 29 0.93 34.97 8.02
N VAL A 30 0.54 34.25 9.08
CA VAL A 30 -0.43 34.71 10.10
C VAL A 30 0.31 34.81 11.44
N PRO A 31 0.08 35.85 12.27
CA PRO A 31 0.90 36.14 13.45
C PRO A 31 0.58 35.21 14.63
N SER A 32 1.61 34.93 15.42
CA SER A 32 1.58 34.17 16.67
C SER A 32 0.89 34.95 17.79
N SER A 33 -0.04 34.29 18.49
CA SER A 33 -0.43 34.67 19.85
C SER A 33 -0.06 33.55 20.81
N GLU A 34 0.98 33.79 21.58
CA GLU A 34 1.44 32.95 22.67
C GLU A 34 0.40 32.96 23.79
N ASN A 35 -0.04 31.78 24.22
CA ASN A 35 -0.64 31.61 25.54
C ASN A 35 -0.14 30.30 26.13
N GLU A 36 0.88 30.47 26.97
CA GLU A 36 1.54 29.47 27.80
C GLU A 36 0.50 28.83 28.74
N LYS A 37 0.19 27.55 28.52
CA LYS A 37 -0.67 26.77 29.42
C LYS A 37 0.11 25.60 30.00
N LYS A 38 0.39 25.74 31.29
CA LYS A 38 1.03 24.81 32.23
C LYS A 38 0.89 23.33 31.88
N ASP A 39 2.05 22.68 31.91
CA ASP A 39 2.25 21.25 31.71
C ASP A 39 1.33 20.40 32.60
N ASN A 40 0.42 19.68 31.96
CA ASN A 40 -0.19 18.51 32.56
C ASN A 40 0.81 17.37 32.35
N VAL A 41 1.50 16.96 33.41
CA VAL A 41 2.43 15.82 33.39
C VAL A 41 1.61 14.57 33.05
N ILE A 42 1.52 14.23 31.77
CA ILE A 42 1.07 12.93 31.32
C ILE A 42 2.11 11.92 31.82
N ASN A 43 1.64 10.85 32.44
CA ASN A 43 2.44 9.85 33.13
C ASN A 43 3.19 8.96 32.11
N ASP A 44 4.20 9.53 31.44
CA ASP A 44 5.00 8.93 30.36
C ASP A 44 5.78 7.67 30.81
N LYS A 45 5.96 7.48 32.13
CA LYS A 45 6.66 6.31 32.68
C LYS A 45 5.96 4.97 32.41
N ASN A 46 4.64 4.95 32.20
CA ASN A 46 3.89 3.70 31.98
C ASN A 46 3.97 3.19 30.54
N CYS A 47 4.50 4.00 29.62
CA CYS A 47 4.50 3.69 28.20
C CYS A 47 5.86 3.21 27.70
N ALA A 48 6.96 3.41 28.42
CA ALA A 48 8.30 3.00 27.98
C ALA A 48 8.65 1.53 28.27
N THR A 49 7.95 0.90 29.21
CA THR A 49 8.17 -0.50 29.63
C THR A 49 7.06 -1.41 29.12
N ALA A 50 7.42 -2.64 28.74
CA ALA A 50 6.46 -3.65 28.32
C ALA A 50 5.54 -4.06 29.49
N PRO A 51 4.22 -3.86 29.39
CA PRO A 51 3.29 -4.27 30.44
C PRO A 51 3.06 -5.79 30.43
N ALA A 52 2.55 -6.35 31.54
CA ALA A 52 2.18 -7.77 31.62
C ALA A 52 1.21 -8.20 30.50
N LEU A 53 0.26 -7.33 30.13
CA LEU A 53 -0.63 -7.56 29.00
C LEU A 53 0.12 -7.80 27.68
N PHE A 54 1.25 -7.11 27.46
CA PHE A 54 2.13 -7.42 26.34
C PHE A 54 2.90 -8.71 26.59
N THR A 55 3.68 -8.81 27.67
CA THR A 55 4.65 -9.89 27.86
C THR A 55 4.00 -11.26 28.05
N GLU A 56 2.87 -11.34 28.75
CA GLU A 56 2.23 -12.60 29.15
C GLU A 56 1.07 -13.00 28.23
N THR A 57 0.38 -12.04 27.63
CA THR A 57 -0.87 -12.31 26.89
C THR A 57 -0.72 -12.16 25.37
N VAL A 58 -0.05 -11.10 24.90
CA VAL A 58 0.02 -10.77 23.46
C VAL A 58 1.33 -11.26 22.82
N TRP A 59 2.45 -11.16 23.52
CA TRP A 59 3.76 -11.49 22.98
C TRP A 59 3.89 -12.95 22.55
N PRO A 60 3.38 -13.96 23.29
CA PRO A 60 3.47 -15.36 22.84
C PRO A 60 2.84 -15.59 21.46
N SER A 61 1.67 -15.00 21.19
CA SER A 61 1.02 -15.16 19.88
C SER A 61 1.72 -14.37 18.77
N ILE A 62 2.28 -13.19 19.07
CA ILE A 62 3.12 -12.44 18.13
C ILE A 62 4.40 -13.24 17.79
N GLN A 63 5.05 -13.81 18.81
CA GLN A 63 6.25 -14.62 18.66
C GLN A 63 6.01 -15.84 17.77
N GLU A 64 4.86 -16.49 17.91
CA GLU A 64 4.47 -17.65 17.10
C GLU A 64 4.01 -17.27 15.69
N SER A 65 3.18 -16.23 15.54
CA SER A 65 2.47 -15.97 14.28
C SER A 65 3.09 -14.87 13.41
N CYS A 66 3.86 -13.93 14.00
CA CYS A 66 4.36 -12.76 13.28
C CYS A 66 5.86 -12.84 12.98
N LEU A 67 6.65 -13.48 13.85
CA LEU A 67 8.11 -13.53 13.73
C LEU A 67 8.63 -14.46 12.64
N ASP A 68 7.77 -15.18 11.94
CA ASP A 68 8.12 -15.90 10.70
C ASP A 68 8.41 -14.94 9.55
N CYS A 69 7.79 -13.76 9.57
CA CYS A 69 7.95 -12.74 8.52
C CYS A 69 8.61 -11.46 9.05
N HIS A 70 8.25 -11.05 10.26
CA HIS A 70 8.60 -9.78 10.89
C HIS A 70 9.84 -9.87 11.77
N HIS A 71 10.98 -10.21 11.17
CA HIS A 71 12.28 -10.25 11.82
C HIS A 71 13.40 -9.81 10.87
N SER A 72 14.59 -9.55 11.41
CA SER A 72 15.76 -9.24 10.58
C SER A 72 16.05 -10.38 9.60
N GLY A 73 16.07 -10.07 8.30
CA GLY A 73 16.22 -11.06 7.22
C GLY A 73 14.93 -11.76 6.77
N GLY A 74 13.81 -11.55 7.46
CA GLY A 74 12.50 -12.08 7.05
C GLY A 74 11.88 -11.34 5.87
N VAL A 75 10.82 -11.89 5.26
CA VAL A 75 10.16 -11.29 4.09
C VAL A 75 9.54 -9.91 4.37
N ALA A 76 9.26 -9.59 5.64
CA ALA A 76 8.73 -8.30 6.08
C ALA A 76 9.79 -7.40 6.75
N ASN A 77 11.09 -7.64 6.52
CA ASN A 77 12.19 -6.89 7.15
C ASN A 77 12.22 -5.39 6.79
N ASN A 78 11.59 -4.98 5.69
CA ASN A 78 11.52 -3.59 5.25
C ASN A 78 10.32 -2.84 5.85
N THR A 79 9.57 -3.46 6.76
CA THR A 79 8.44 -2.82 7.44
C THR A 79 8.89 -2.13 8.74
N ARG A 80 7.97 -1.38 9.35
CA ARG A 80 8.18 -0.77 10.68
C ARG A 80 7.94 -1.75 11.84
N LEU A 81 7.57 -2.99 11.54
CA LEU A 81 7.32 -4.07 12.51
C LEU A 81 8.41 -5.12 12.32
N VAL A 82 9.61 -4.87 12.84
CA VAL A 82 10.72 -5.83 12.78
C VAL A 82 11.07 -6.20 14.20
N PHE A 83 10.69 -7.41 14.61
CA PHE A 83 10.89 -7.89 15.97
C PHE A 83 12.17 -8.72 16.08
N THR A 84 12.68 -8.84 17.30
CA THR A 84 13.79 -9.76 17.64
C THR A 84 13.29 -10.91 18.53
N LYS A 85 13.98 -12.07 18.43
CA LYS A 85 13.72 -13.28 19.22
C LYS A 85 14.44 -13.29 20.57
N ASP A 86 15.27 -12.27 20.84
CA ASP A 86 16.05 -12.19 22.08
C ASP A 86 15.13 -12.09 23.30
N SER A 87 15.39 -12.91 24.33
CA SER A 87 14.57 -12.99 25.54
C SER A 87 14.48 -11.65 26.29
N ASP A 88 15.52 -10.82 26.17
CA ASP A 88 15.66 -9.56 26.88
C ASP A 88 15.09 -8.36 26.10
N ALA A 89 14.64 -8.59 24.86
CA ALA A 89 14.16 -7.54 23.96
C ALA A 89 12.65 -7.25 24.09
N GLN A 90 12.02 -7.68 25.19
CA GLN A 90 10.59 -7.45 25.43
C GLN A 90 10.21 -5.97 25.37
N ALA A 91 11.02 -5.09 25.98
CA ALA A 91 10.81 -3.65 25.93
C ALA A 91 10.96 -3.08 24.51
N GLU A 92 11.94 -3.58 23.75
CA GLU A 92 12.16 -3.18 22.36
C GLU A 92 10.98 -3.58 21.47
N ASN A 93 10.58 -4.86 21.52
CA ASN A 93 9.46 -5.38 20.76
C ASN A 93 8.14 -4.68 21.10
N TYR A 94 7.93 -4.36 22.39
CA TYR A 94 6.81 -3.54 22.82
C TYR A 94 6.87 -2.12 22.23
N ASN A 95 8.03 -1.47 22.27
CA ASN A 95 8.23 -0.14 21.69
C ASN A 95 7.94 -0.13 20.18
N ILE A 96 8.37 -1.15 19.45
CA ILE A 96 8.08 -1.33 18.01
C ILE A 96 6.56 -1.38 17.78
N LEU A 97 5.87 -2.28 18.49
CA LEU A 97 4.43 -2.47 18.35
C LEU A 97 3.65 -1.21 18.74
N ARG A 98 4.04 -0.55 19.85
CA ARG A 98 3.43 0.69 20.33
C ARG A 98 3.58 1.81 19.31
N ASN A 99 4.81 2.08 18.87
CA ASN A 99 5.10 3.16 17.93
C ASN A 99 4.38 2.98 16.59
N PHE A 100 4.20 1.74 16.14
CA PHE A 100 3.37 1.46 14.98
C PHE A 100 1.90 1.75 15.26
N SER A 101 1.36 1.22 16.36
CA SER A 101 -0.05 1.32 16.77
C SER A 101 -0.52 2.77 16.95
N LEU A 102 0.32 3.63 17.54
CA LEU A 102 0.03 5.06 17.76
C LEU A 102 -0.36 5.83 16.48
N SER A 103 -0.03 5.33 15.29
CA SER A 103 -0.44 5.96 14.03
C SER A 103 -1.12 5.00 13.06
N ASN A 104 -1.22 3.70 13.38
CA ASN A 104 -1.64 2.67 12.44
C ASN A 104 -2.46 1.54 13.09
N ALA A 105 -3.13 1.79 14.23
CA ALA A 105 -3.90 0.79 14.98
C ALA A 105 -4.87 -0.03 14.11
N VAL A 106 -5.70 0.65 13.30
CA VAL A 106 -6.66 -0.02 12.39
C VAL A 106 -5.95 -0.88 11.35
N MET A 107 -4.84 -0.37 10.80
CA MET A 107 -4.05 -1.14 9.83
C MET A 107 -3.43 -2.37 10.49
N LEU A 108 -2.86 -2.25 11.70
CA LEU A 108 -2.28 -3.37 12.44
C LEU A 108 -3.30 -4.50 12.61
N LEU A 109 -4.48 -4.18 13.15
CA LEU A 109 -5.54 -5.16 13.39
C LEU A 109 -6.08 -5.77 12.09
N ASN A 110 -6.27 -4.97 11.05
CA ASN A 110 -6.68 -5.51 9.75
C ASN A 110 -5.65 -6.49 9.18
N LYS A 111 -4.35 -6.18 9.29
CA LYS A 111 -3.28 -7.06 8.79
C LYS A 111 -3.25 -8.41 9.50
N THR A 112 -3.58 -8.47 10.79
CA THR A 112 -3.60 -9.75 11.52
C THR A 112 -4.69 -10.70 11.02
N ILE A 113 -5.76 -10.18 10.41
CA ILE A 113 -6.84 -10.97 9.79
C ILE A 113 -6.77 -10.96 8.27
N GLY A 114 -5.60 -10.65 7.70
CA GLY A 114 -5.34 -10.69 6.26
C GLY A 114 -6.01 -9.59 5.45
N LEU A 115 -6.32 -8.43 6.05
CA LEU A 115 -6.94 -7.29 5.39
C LEU A 115 -5.98 -6.09 5.22
N PRO A 116 -6.04 -5.37 4.08
CA PRO A 116 -6.61 -5.85 2.82
C PRO A 116 -5.84 -7.10 2.34
N VAL A 117 -6.49 -7.96 1.57
CA VAL A 117 -5.90 -9.22 1.09
C VAL A 117 -4.62 -8.94 0.31
N HIS A 118 -3.49 -9.45 0.82
CA HIS A 118 -2.18 -9.47 0.15
C HIS A 118 -1.38 -10.70 0.62
N GLY A 119 -0.17 -10.91 0.09
CA GLY A 119 0.66 -12.10 0.33
C GLY A 119 1.15 -12.33 1.78
N GLY A 120 0.62 -11.61 2.78
CA GLY A 120 1.02 -11.74 4.20
C GLY A 120 0.19 -12.74 5.00
N GLY A 121 -0.79 -13.40 4.38
CA GLY A 121 -1.63 -14.40 5.04
C GLY A 121 -2.59 -13.82 6.09
N THR A 122 -3.15 -14.71 6.91
CA THR A 122 -4.08 -14.41 8.01
C THR A 122 -3.49 -14.97 9.32
N PRO A 123 -2.55 -14.27 9.98
CA PRO A 123 -1.96 -14.72 11.24
C PRO A 123 -3.01 -15.12 12.29
N TYR A 124 -4.12 -14.36 12.33
CA TYR A 124 -5.33 -14.67 13.06
C TYR A 124 -6.48 -14.88 12.05
N VAL A 125 -7.37 -15.83 12.34
CA VAL A 125 -8.47 -16.24 11.46
C VAL A 125 -9.45 -15.11 11.22
N ASP A 126 -9.91 -14.46 12.28
CA ASP A 126 -10.83 -13.33 12.25
C ASP A 126 -10.83 -12.58 13.60
N GLN A 127 -11.73 -11.62 13.75
CA GLN A 127 -11.86 -10.78 14.96
C GLN A 127 -12.41 -11.53 16.19
N SER A 128 -12.98 -12.73 16.00
CA SER A 128 -13.48 -13.57 17.08
C SER A 128 -12.39 -14.39 17.76
N GLN A 129 -11.21 -14.50 17.14
CA GLN A 129 -10.09 -15.22 17.72
C GLN A 129 -9.52 -14.50 18.95
N GLN A 130 -9.15 -15.25 19.98
CA GLN A 130 -8.72 -14.69 21.26
C GLN A 130 -7.44 -13.86 21.12
N GLU A 131 -6.50 -14.29 20.28
CA GLU A 131 -5.24 -13.61 20.01
C GLU A 131 -5.47 -12.23 19.37
N TYR A 132 -6.47 -12.13 18.48
CA TYR A 132 -6.90 -10.85 17.93
C TYR A 132 -7.44 -9.92 19.01
N GLN A 133 -8.35 -10.41 19.86
CA GLN A 133 -8.97 -9.60 20.92
C GLN A 133 -7.96 -9.16 21.98
N ASN A 134 -6.98 -10.01 22.28
CA ASN A 134 -5.87 -9.68 23.16
C ASN A 134 -5.01 -8.55 22.57
N LEU A 135 -4.67 -8.64 21.29
CA LEU A 135 -3.94 -7.59 20.59
C LEU A 135 -4.75 -6.29 20.51
N GLU A 136 -6.03 -6.36 20.17
CA GLU A 136 -6.95 -5.21 20.13
C GLU A 136 -7.02 -4.50 21.48
N SER A 137 -7.12 -5.26 22.57
CA SER A 137 -7.13 -4.73 23.94
C SER A 137 -5.83 -3.98 24.25
N LEU A 138 -4.67 -4.56 23.91
CA LEU A 138 -3.38 -3.90 24.11
C LEU A 138 -3.26 -2.64 23.24
N VAL A 139 -3.68 -2.70 21.96
CA VAL A 139 -3.65 -1.56 21.03
C VAL A 139 -4.50 -0.41 21.57
N SER A 140 -5.68 -0.70 22.12
CA SER A 140 -6.56 0.29 22.75
C SER A 140 -5.86 1.02 23.90
N VAL A 141 -5.19 0.27 24.79
CA VAL A 141 -4.39 0.84 25.90
C VAL A 141 -3.24 1.70 25.36
N MET A 142 -2.48 1.18 24.39
CA MET A 142 -1.35 1.91 23.80
C MET A 142 -1.78 3.23 23.16
N VAL A 143 -2.88 3.24 22.40
CA VAL A 143 -3.39 4.45 21.75
C VAL A 143 -3.93 5.45 22.77
N LYS A 144 -4.69 4.97 23.76
CA LYS A 144 -5.33 5.83 24.77
C LYS A 144 -4.32 6.44 25.74
N ASP A 145 -3.42 5.62 26.27
CA ASP A 145 -2.59 6.00 27.42
C ASP A 145 -1.20 6.49 27.00
N CYS A 146 -0.73 6.12 25.80
CA CYS A 146 0.57 6.52 25.26
C CYS A 146 0.49 7.50 24.09
N GLY A 147 -0.72 7.98 23.75
CA GLY A 147 -0.98 8.89 22.64
C GLY A 147 -0.46 10.32 22.81
N ALA A 148 0.11 10.67 23.96
CA ALA A 148 0.63 12.02 24.22
C ALA A 148 2.06 12.17 23.67
N THR A 149 2.17 12.41 22.37
CA THR A 149 3.33 13.14 21.84
C THR A 149 2.82 14.40 21.19
N SER A 150 3.16 15.55 21.78
CA SER A 150 3.02 16.89 21.18
C SER A 150 3.87 16.92 19.91
N LYS A 151 3.32 16.40 18.82
CA LYS A 151 3.89 16.57 17.49
C LYS A 151 3.42 17.95 17.04
N VAL A 152 4.32 18.93 17.08
CA VAL A 152 4.28 19.94 16.01
C VAL A 152 4.49 19.12 14.74
N SER A 153 3.39 18.85 14.05
CA SER A 153 3.41 17.98 12.90
C SER A 153 4.11 18.76 11.81
N PHE A 154 5.15 18.20 11.19
CA PHE A 154 5.72 18.76 9.96
C PHE A 154 4.65 19.09 8.89
N PHE A 155 3.46 18.49 9.03
CA PHE A 155 2.29 18.69 8.18
C PHE A 155 1.21 19.60 8.81
N ASP A 156 1.52 20.38 9.84
CA ASP A 156 0.57 21.36 10.40
C ASP A 156 0.15 22.35 9.30
N GLY A 157 -1.15 22.37 9.00
CA GLY A 157 -1.74 23.15 7.91
C GLY A 157 -1.95 22.38 6.60
N ILE A 158 -1.41 21.16 6.45
CA ILE A 158 -1.79 20.29 5.34
C ILE A 158 -3.14 19.66 5.64
N LYS A 159 -4.09 19.86 4.72
CA LYS A 159 -5.40 19.20 4.75
C LYS A 159 -5.45 18.14 3.66
N PHE A 160 -5.94 16.96 4.02
CA PHE A 160 -6.33 15.97 3.03
C PHE A 160 -7.47 16.51 2.18
N TYR A 161 -7.53 16.08 0.92
CA TYR A 161 -8.70 16.34 0.09
C TYR A 161 -9.93 15.66 0.68
N SER A 162 -11.09 16.29 0.50
CA SER A 162 -12.36 15.62 0.73
C SER A 162 -12.49 14.40 -0.19
N GLU A 163 -13.42 13.51 0.15
CA GLU A 163 -13.68 12.29 -0.62
C GLU A 163 -14.10 12.64 -2.06
N GLN A 164 -14.90 13.69 -2.22
CA GLN A 164 -15.36 14.17 -3.53
C GLN A 164 -14.22 14.80 -4.35
N GLU A 165 -13.29 15.52 -3.72
CA GLU A 165 -12.11 16.06 -4.39
C GLU A 165 -11.14 14.95 -4.81
N THR A 166 -10.96 13.95 -3.93
CA THR A 166 -10.19 12.75 -4.24
C THR A 166 -10.79 11.99 -5.43
N LEU A 167 -12.11 11.81 -5.44
CA LEU A 167 -12.82 11.18 -6.56
C LEU A 167 -12.62 11.92 -7.88
N LYS A 168 -12.68 13.27 -7.87
CA LYS A 168 -12.44 14.08 -9.07
C LYS A 168 -11.06 13.83 -9.66
N LYS A 169 -10.04 13.73 -8.82
CA LYS A 169 -8.67 13.41 -9.28
C LYS A 169 -8.59 11.98 -9.80
N ALA A 170 -9.12 11.01 -9.06
CA ALA A 170 -9.09 9.61 -9.45
C ALA A 170 -9.78 9.36 -10.80
N ALA A 171 -10.93 9.99 -11.05
CA ALA A 171 -11.66 9.85 -12.31
C ALA A 171 -10.88 10.37 -13.52
N ILE A 172 -10.14 11.48 -13.35
CA ILE A 172 -9.30 12.03 -14.42
C ILE A 172 -8.15 11.09 -14.72
N VAL A 173 -7.45 10.61 -13.69
CA VAL A 173 -6.25 9.79 -13.84
C VAL A 173 -6.58 8.37 -14.33
N LEU A 174 -7.56 7.72 -13.72
CA LEU A 174 -7.84 6.30 -13.94
C LEU A 174 -8.86 6.07 -15.06
N ALA A 175 -9.83 6.99 -15.22
CA ALA A 175 -10.91 6.84 -16.18
C ALA A 175 -10.88 7.88 -17.32
N GLY A 176 -9.96 8.84 -17.31
CA GLY A 176 -9.85 9.87 -18.34
C GLY A 176 -11.07 10.77 -18.47
N ARG A 177 -11.90 10.90 -17.42
CA ARG A 177 -13.15 11.66 -17.44
C ARG A 177 -13.45 12.33 -16.10
N ARG A 178 -14.42 13.23 -16.07
CA ARG A 178 -14.98 13.75 -14.81
C ARG A 178 -15.85 12.66 -14.14
N PRO A 179 -15.97 12.66 -12.80
CA PRO A 179 -16.97 11.84 -12.12
C PRO A 179 -18.39 12.18 -12.60
N THR A 180 -19.26 11.18 -12.68
CA THR A 180 -20.68 11.38 -12.91
C THR A 180 -21.36 11.97 -11.67
N VAL A 181 -22.54 12.54 -11.84
CA VAL A 181 -23.35 13.05 -10.73
C VAL A 181 -23.71 11.92 -9.75
N SER A 182 -24.00 10.72 -10.26
CA SER A 182 -24.31 9.56 -9.42
C SER A 182 -23.11 9.13 -8.57
N GLU A 183 -21.90 9.11 -9.14
CA GLU A 183 -20.67 8.79 -8.40
C GLU A 183 -20.38 9.81 -7.30
N LEU A 184 -20.56 11.11 -7.58
CA LEU A 184 -20.41 12.17 -6.58
C LEU A 184 -21.43 12.05 -5.44
N ASN A 185 -22.69 11.78 -5.77
CA ASN A 185 -23.75 11.61 -4.77
C ASN A 185 -23.53 10.36 -3.90
N ALA A 186 -23.07 9.25 -4.51
CA ALA A 186 -22.74 8.04 -3.77
C ALA A 186 -21.61 8.28 -2.77
N VAL A 187 -20.54 8.96 -3.19
CA VAL A 187 -19.43 9.31 -2.30
C VAL A 187 -19.83 10.34 -1.23
N ALA A 188 -20.70 11.29 -1.57
CA ALA A 188 -21.23 12.24 -0.59
C ALA A 188 -22.01 11.55 0.54
N ALA A 189 -22.78 10.50 0.20
CA ALA A 189 -23.63 9.79 1.16
C ALA A 189 -22.86 8.70 1.93
N GLY A 190 -21.93 8.00 1.28
CA GLY A 190 -21.27 6.82 1.83
C GLY A 190 -19.78 6.99 2.16
N GLY A 191 -19.24 8.21 2.09
CA GLY A 191 -17.90 8.56 2.57
C GLY A 191 -16.76 7.73 1.95
N GLU A 192 -15.77 7.39 2.77
CA GLU A 192 -14.55 6.70 2.34
C GLU A 192 -14.82 5.31 1.73
N ASP A 193 -15.78 4.55 2.25
CA ASP A 193 -16.12 3.22 1.73
C ASP A 193 -16.67 3.32 0.30
N SER A 194 -17.60 4.26 0.07
CA SER A 194 -18.12 4.52 -1.27
C SER A 194 -17.05 5.08 -2.20
N LEU A 195 -16.13 5.90 -1.69
CA LEU A 195 -14.97 6.38 -2.47
C LEU A 195 -14.12 5.21 -2.95
N ARG A 196 -13.76 4.29 -2.05
CA ARG A 196 -12.93 3.12 -2.36
C ARG A 196 -13.57 2.23 -3.43
N VAL A 197 -14.86 1.94 -3.30
CA VAL A 197 -15.60 1.13 -4.28
C VAL A 197 -15.68 1.87 -5.62
N THR A 198 -15.98 3.16 -5.61
CA THR A 198 -16.10 3.97 -6.84
C THR A 198 -14.78 4.04 -7.60
N ILE A 199 -13.65 4.23 -6.90
CA ILE A 199 -12.32 4.24 -7.53
C ILE A 199 -11.98 2.88 -8.13
N ARG A 200 -12.27 1.77 -7.44
CA ARG A 200 -12.06 0.42 -7.99
C ARG A 200 -12.82 0.18 -9.28
N ASN A 201 -14.07 0.65 -9.36
CA ASN A 201 -14.88 0.56 -10.58
C ASN A 201 -14.35 1.42 -11.73
N MET A 202 -13.43 2.37 -11.47
CA MET A 202 -12.71 3.13 -12.51
C MET A 202 -11.48 2.38 -13.03
N MET A 203 -11.01 1.35 -12.33
CA MET A 203 -9.81 0.57 -12.67
C MET A 203 -10.14 -0.56 -13.65
N GLN A 204 -10.94 -0.27 -14.68
CA GLN A 204 -11.37 -1.22 -15.68
C GLN A 204 -11.65 -0.53 -17.02
N GLY A 205 -11.58 -1.32 -18.10
CA GLY A 205 -11.86 -0.86 -19.46
C GLY A 205 -10.75 0.01 -20.07
N GLU A 206 -10.92 0.36 -21.33
CA GLU A 206 -9.89 0.91 -22.21
C GLU A 206 -9.10 2.10 -21.62
N LYS A 207 -9.76 3.01 -20.88
CA LYS A 207 -9.10 4.18 -20.29
C LYS A 207 -8.12 3.80 -19.18
N PHE A 208 -8.49 2.87 -18.32
CA PHE A 208 -7.58 2.36 -17.29
C PHE A 208 -6.44 1.56 -17.92
N GLU A 209 -6.71 0.77 -18.96
CA GLU A 209 -5.67 0.04 -19.66
C GLU A 209 -4.63 0.97 -20.30
N ASN A 210 -5.07 2.08 -20.90
CA ASN A 210 -4.17 3.10 -21.43
C ASN A 210 -3.34 3.76 -20.32
N PHE A 211 -3.96 4.06 -19.17
CA PHE A 211 -3.25 4.55 -17.99
C PHE A 211 -2.15 3.57 -17.54
N LEU A 212 -2.42 2.26 -17.54
CA LEU A 212 -1.42 1.24 -17.21
C LEU A 212 -0.26 1.24 -18.21
N LEU A 213 -0.53 1.30 -19.51
CA LEU A 213 0.51 1.32 -20.54
C LEU A 213 1.38 2.58 -20.47
N GLU A 214 0.78 3.75 -20.22
CA GLU A 214 1.50 5.01 -20.05
C GLU A 214 2.36 4.99 -18.79
N THR A 215 1.79 4.56 -17.66
CA THR A 215 2.52 4.46 -16.39
C THR A 215 3.65 3.46 -16.47
N ALA A 216 3.41 2.28 -17.07
CA ALA A 216 4.43 1.27 -17.31
C ALA A 216 5.58 1.85 -18.14
N ASN A 217 5.27 2.64 -19.17
CA ASN A 217 6.30 3.22 -20.02
C ASN A 217 7.09 4.32 -19.32
N ASN A 218 6.47 5.09 -18.42
CA ASN A 218 7.18 6.06 -17.59
C ASN A 218 8.18 5.41 -16.62
N HIS A 219 8.01 4.13 -16.31
CA HIS A 219 8.95 3.37 -15.46
C HIS A 219 9.96 2.54 -16.27
N PHE A 220 9.50 1.79 -17.26
CA PHE A 220 10.37 0.90 -18.05
C PHE A 220 11.08 1.61 -19.19
N LEU A 221 10.53 2.74 -19.66
CA LEU A 221 11.05 3.53 -20.78
C LEU A 221 11.26 2.69 -22.05
N SER A 222 10.48 1.60 -22.20
CA SER A 222 10.72 0.55 -23.18
C SER A 222 10.33 0.95 -24.60
N THR A 223 9.49 1.97 -24.79
CA THR A 223 9.18 2.50 -26.13
C THR A 223 10.38 3.19 -26.79
N GLY A 224 11.36 3.61 -25.99
CA GLY A 224 12.57 4.30 -26.44
C GLY A 224 12.32 5.70 -27.02
N ILE A 225 13.39 6.33 -27.51
CA ILE A 225 13.35 7.66 -28.14
C ILE A 225 13.09 7.52 -29.64
N THR A 226 12.15 8.29 -30.17
CA THR A 226 11.87 8.40 -31.60
C THR A 226 13.10 8.94 -32.35
N GLY A 227 13.63 8.19 -33.32
CA GLY A 227 14.73 8.62 -34.20
C GLY A 227 16.15 8.23 -33.77
N GLY A 228 16.32 7.51 -32.65
CA GLY A 228 17.62 6.95 -32.26
C GLY A 228 18.01 5.72 -33.12
N ARG A 229 19.27 5.67 -33.59
CA ARG A 229 19.84 4.50 -34.31
C ARG A 229 20.22 3.31 -33.40
N SER A 230 19.94 3.41 -32.11
CA SER A 230 20.38 2.49 -31.06
C SER A 230 19.11 2.03 -30.34
N ILE A 231 18.68 0.76 -30.33
CA ILE A 231 19.38 -0.51 -30.26
C ILE A 231 18.52 -1.52 -31.04
N PHE A 232 19.09 -2.17 -32.05
CA PHE A 232 18.40 -3.26 -32.75
C PHE A 232 18.55 -4.53 -31.91
N PRO A 233 17.48 -5.34 -31.71
CA PRO A 233 17.62 -6.66 -31.10
C PRO A 233 18.69 -7.47 -31.84
N VAL A 234 19.58 -8.08 -31.07
CA VAL A 234 20.73 -8.82 -31.59
C VAL A 234 20.37 -10.28 -31.84
N ALA A 235 21.06 -10.92 -32.78
CA ALA A 235 20.78 -12.31 -33.15
C ALA A 235 21.07 -13.32 -32.03
N SER A 236 21.84 -12.95 -30.99
CA SER A 236 22.04 -13.80 -29.81
C SER A 236 20.75 -14.01 -29.04
N ASP A 237 19.94 -12.96 -28.91
CA ASP A 237 18.72 -12.96 -28.10
C ASP A 237 17.50 -13.28 -28.98
N TYR A 238 17.57 -12.88 -30.25
CA TYR A 238 16.53 -13.09 -31.27
C TYR A 238 17.12 -13.73 -32.53
N PRO A 239 17.34 -15.06 -32.55
CA PRO A 239 18.07 -15.76 -33.63
C PRO A 239 17.55 -15.51 -35.05
N ARG A 240 16.24 -15.25 -35.16
CA ARG A 240 15.56 -15.05 -36.44
C ARG A 240 15.43 -13.58 -36.86
N VAL A 241 15.95 -12.62 -36.08
CA VAL A 241 15.84 -11.19 -36.39
C VAL A 241 16.47 -10.83 -37.75
N GLY A 242 17.54 -11.53 -38.14
CA GLY A 242 18.20 -11.36 -39.43
C GLY A 242 17.41 -11.89 -40.63
N GLU A 243 16.39 -12.71 -40.39
CA GLU A 243 15.49 -13.21 -41.43
C GLU A 243 14.43 -12.16 -41.84
N ILE A 244 14.18 -11.16 -40.99
CA ILE A 244 13.17 -10.12 -41.22
C ILE A 244 13.73 -9.04 -42.17
N LYS A 245 13.58 -9.29 -43.47
CA LYS A 245 14.10 -8.41 -44.53
C LYS A 245 13.17 -7.25 -44.88
N ASN A 246 11.86 -7.43 -44.67
CA ASN A 246 10.87 -6.41 -44.99
C ASN A 246 10.89 -5.28 -43.93
N TYR A 247 10.90 -4.03 -44.38
CA TYR A 247 10.95 -2.88 -43.50
C TYR A 247 9.74 -2.80 -42.55
N THR A 248 8.54 -3.04 -43.07
CA THR A 248 7.29 -3.01 -42.29
C THR A 248 7.29 -4.11 -41.24
N GLU A 249 7.63 -5.34 -41.62
CA GLU A 249 7.71 -6.47 -40.67
C GLU A 249 8.72 -6.19 -39.56
N ARG A 250 9.89 -5.65 -39.92
CA ARG A 250 10.93 -5.29 -38.96
C ARG A 250 10.47 -4.18 -38.00
N SER A 251 9.76 -3.18 -38.51
CA SER A 251 9.16 -2.11 -37.69
C SER A 251 8.13 -2.67 -36.71
N THR A 252 7.23 -3.54 -37.18
CA THR A 252 6.21 -4.19 -36.35
C THR A 252 6.84 -5.05 -35.26
N PHE A 253 7.87 -5.85 -35.60
CA PHE A 253 8.61 -6.66 -34.64
C PHE A 253 9.24 -5.80 -33.54
N TYR A 254 9.90 -4.70 -33.89
CA TYR A 254 10.50 -3.81 -32.90
C TYR A 254 9.45 -3.13 -32.02
N GLN A 255 8.33 -2.72 -32.60
CA GLN A 255 7.23 -2.16 -31.82
C GLN A 255 6.68 -3.19 -30.83
N ALA A 256 6.50 -4.44 -31.25
CA ALA A 256 6.02 -5.52 -30.38
C ALA A 256 6.97 -5.74 -29.20
N LEU A 257 8.27 -5.93 -29.44
CA LEU A 257 9.26 -6.15 -28.38
C LEU A 257 9.28 -5.02 -27.34
N ARG A 258 9.16 -3.77 -27.79
CA ARG A 258 9.14 -2.61 -26.89
C ARG A 258 7.88 -2.53 -26.04
N GLN A 259 6.78 -3.09 -26.53
CA GLN A 259 5.49 -3.11 -25.86
C GLN A 259 5.36 -4.31 -24.91
N GLU A 260 6.15 -5.37 -25.06
CA GLU A 260 6.05 -6.59 -24.25
C GLU A 260 6.04 -6.32 -22.73
N PRO A 261 6.96 -5.53 -22.14
CA PRO A 261 6.92 -5.25 -20.69
C PRO A 261 5.66 -4.49 -20.27
N LEU A 262 5.17 -3.60 -21.13
CA LEU A 262 3.97 -2.80 -20.88
C LEU A 262 2.71 -3.68 -20.90
N GLN A 263 2.63 -4.58 -21.89
CA GLN A 263 1.54 -5.51 -22.04
C GLN A 263 1.54 -6.58 -20.94
N LEU A 264 2.71 -7.00 -20.46
CA LEU A 264 2.81 -7.90 -19.32
C LEU A 264 2.28 -7.24 -18.04
N LEU A 265 2.70 -6.00 -17.73
CA LEU A 265 2.15 -5.26 -16.59
C LEU A 265 0.64 -5.09 -16.72
N ARG A 266 0.15 -4.65 -17.89
CA ARG A 266 -1.28 -4.54 -18.18
C ARG A 266 -2.01 -5.86 -17.93
N TYR A 267 -1.47 -6.97 -18.44
CA TYR A 267 -2.05 -8.30 -18.25
C TYR A 267 -2.10 -8.71 -16.78
N ILE A 268 -1.02 -8.49 -16.03
CA ILE A 268 -0.96 -8.82 -14.61
C ILE A 268 -2.01 -8.05 -13.83
N VAL A 269 -2.08 -6.73 -14.01
CA VAL A 269 -3.01 -5.87 -13.26
C VAL A 269 -4.48 -6.17 -13.62
N ILE A 270 -4.80 -6.30 -14.91
CA ILE A 270 -6.20 -6.55 -15.35
C ILE A 270 -6.70 -7.91 -14.88
N ASN A 271 -5.82 -8.91 -14.83
CA ASN A 271 -6.20 -10.27 -14.45
C ASN A 271 -5.91 -10.58 -12.98
N GLU A 272 -5.58 -9.56 -12.17
CA GLU A 272 -5.24 -9.68 -10.75
C GLU A 272 -4.23 -10.80 -10.48
N ARG A 273 -3.18 -10.86 -11.31
CA ARG A 273 -2.23 -11.96 -11.32
C ARG A 273 -1.09 -11.78 -10.31
N PRO A 274 -0.43 -12.92 -10.03
CA PRO A 274 1.00 -12.98 -9.78
C PRO A 274 1.77 -12.07 -10.76
#